data_AF-A0A3M5V9Z0-F1
#
_entry.id   AF-A0A3M5V9Z0-F1
#
_cell.length_a   1.000
_cell.length_b   1.000
_cell.length_c   1.000
_cell.angle_alpha   90.00
_cell.angle_beta   90.00
_cell.angle_gamma   90.00
#
_symmetry.space_group_name_H-M   'P 1'
#
loop_
_entity.id
_entity.type
_entity.pdbx_description
1 polymer ?
#
loop_
_entity_poly.entity_id
_entity_poly.type
_entity_poly.pdbx_seq_one_letter_code
_entity_poly.pdbx_strand_id
1 'polypeptide(L)'
;MLEKITPIARLLDQAQGTDEHIKSIAVQQAKIDDTSLTPSAQVLASMRAHGEGFTAFSLRQSQVHAEYFRTHPLSAAEQAHFEDLAKTSLEEQAELEATEEVVDFDTFVGSYQASILSISN
;
A
#
# COMPACT_ATOMS: atom_id res chain seq x y z
N MET A 1 18.13 4.96 17.79
CA MET A 1 17.40 5.54 16.63
C MET A 1 16.03 6.07 17.05
N LEU A 2 15.18 5.27 17.73
CA LEU A 2 13.87 5.74 18.19
C LEU A 2 13.95 7.01 19.07
N GLU A 3 14.88 7.05 20.03
CA GLU A 3 15.13 8.24 20.85
C GLU A 3 15.40 9.52 20.05
N LYS A 4 16.02 9.40 18.87
CA LYS A 4 16.33 10.56 18.01
C LYS A 4 15.12 11.08 17.26
N ILE A 5 14.14 10.22 16.98
CA ILE A 5 12.90 10.60 16.25
C ILE A 5 11.74 10.92 17.20
N THR A 6 11.81 10.51 18.48
CA THR A 6 10.81 10.84 19.51
C THR A 6 10.51 12.35 19.62
N PRO A 7 11.49 13.28 19.58
CA PRO A 7 11.20 14.71 19.62
C PRO A 7 10.36 15.19 18.43
N ILE A 8 10.56 14.61 17.25
CA ILE A 8 9.81 14.94 16.04
C ILE A 8 8.37 14.42 16.16
N ALA A 9 8.20 13.19 16.67
CA ALA A 9 6.87 12.64 16.95
C ALA A 9 6.07 13.53 17.92
N ARG A 10 6.70 14.03 19.00
CA ARG A 10 6.05 14.98 19.93
C ARG A 10 5.65 16.29 19.25
N LEU A 11 6.48 16.80 18.34
CA LEU A 11 6.18 18.03 17.61
C LEU A 11 4.98 17.85 16.67
N LEU A 12 4.90 16.71 15.97
CA LEU A 12 3.77 16.37 15.11
C LEU A 12 2.47 16.22 15.91
N ASP A 13 2.54 15.51 17.03
CA ASP A 13 1.43 15.33 17.96
C ASP A 13 0.94 16.68 18.51
N GLN A 14 1.85 17.57 18.91
CA GLN A 14 1.49 18.92 19.36
C GLN A 14 0.84 19.75 18.26
N ALA A 15 1.35 19.70 17.02
CA ALA A 15 0.82 20.46 15.90
C ALA A 15 -0.59 19.97 15.48
N GLN A 16 -0.86 18.68 15.64
CA GLN A 16 -2.11 18.04 15.22
C GLN A 16 -3.11 17.87 16.37
N GLY A 17 -2.71 18.13 17.62
CA GLY A 17 -3.55 17.91 18.80
C GLY A 17 -3.84 16.43 19.07
N THR A 18 -2.93 15.53 18.69
CA THR A 18 -3.05 14.08 18.86
C THR A 18 -1.87 13.52 19.65
N ASP A 19 -1.86 12.22 19.90
CA ASP A 19 -0.74 11.48 20.52
C ASP A 19 -0.36 10.22 19.70
N GLU A 20 -0.83 10.15 18.45
CA GLU A 20 -0.72 8.97 17.59
C GLU A 20 0.73 8.68 17.19
N HIS A 21 1.56 9.71 17.02
CA HIS A 21 2.96 9.51 16.67
C HIS A 21 3.74 8.94 17.87
N ILE A 22 3.54 9.46 19.08
CA ILE A 22 4.18 8.93 20.29
C ILE A 22 3.69 7.52 20.63
N LYS A 23 2.40 7.24 20.46
CA LYS A 23 1.87 5.86 20.57
C LYS A 23 2.57 4.93 19.59
N SER A 24 2.77 5.35 18.34
CA SER A 24 3.49 4.56 17.33
C SER A 24 4.95 4.29 17.72
N ILE A 25 5.66 5.28 18.29
CA ILE A 25 7.02 5.11 18.82
C ILE A 25 7.04 4.05 19.92
N ALA A 26 6.08 4.06 20.85
CA ALA A 26 6.00 3.07 21.91
C ALA A 26 5.82 1.64 21.37
N VAL A 27 4.97 1.47 20.34
CA VAL A 27 4.80 0.17 19.67
C VAL A 27 6.10 -0.31 19.01
N GLN A 28 6.90 0.59 18.42
CA GLN A 28 8.18 0.18 17.84
C GLN A 28 9.22 -0.14 18.92
N GLN A 29 9.23 0.61 20.03
CA GLN A 29 10.12 0.34 21.16
C GLN A 29 9.85 -1.05 21.76
N ALA A 30 8.58 -1.44 21.91
CA ALA A 30 8.20 -2.77 22.38
C ALA A 30 8.80 -3.90 21.52
N LYS A 31 8.95 -3.70 20.21
CA LYS A 31 9.59 -4.69 19.31
C LYS A 31 11.10 -4.81 19.50
N ILE A 32 11.74 -3.76 20.01
CA ILE A 32 13.17 -3.78 20.37
C ILE A 32 13.34 -4.52 21.69
N ASP A 33 12.47 -4.23 22.66
CA ASP A 33 12.51 -4.83 23.99
C ASP A 33 12.11 -6.32 23.96
N ASP A 34 11.17 -6.69 23.07
CA ASP A 34 10.73 -8.05 22.81
C ASP A 34 10.66 -8.34 21.30
N THR A 35 11.65 -9.11 20.81
CA THR A 35 11.75 -9.47 19.39
C THR A 35 10.61 -10.37 18.90
N SER A 36 9.86 -11.03 19.80
CA SER A 36 8.68 -11.84 19.43
C SER A 36 7.54 -10.98 18.90
N LEU A 37 7.53 -9.67 19.23
CA LEU A 37 6.55 -8.70 18.74
C LEU A 37 6.85 -8.21 17.32
N THR A 38 7.97 -8.61 16.72
CA THR A 38 8.26 -8.30 15.32
C THR A 38 7.31 -9.06 14.39
N PRO A 39 6.84 -8.45 13.29
CA PRO A 39 5.93 -9.12 12.35
C PRO A 39 6.50 -10.44 11.80
N SER A 40 7.80 -10.51 11.54
CA SER A 40 8.45 -11.74 11.08
C SER A 40 8.40 -12.86 12.12
N ALA A 41 8.63 -12.55 13.40
CA ALA A 41 8.50 -13.54 14.48
C ALA A 41 7.05 -14.02 14.64
N GLN A 42 6.07 -13.12 14.54
CA GLN A 42 4.64 -13.46 14.63
C GLN A 42 4.18 -14.35 13.46
N VAL A 43 4.63 -14.08 12.24
CA VAL A 43 4.37 -14.95 11.08
C VAL A 43 4.93 -16.35 11.31
N LEU A 44 6.19 -16.46 11.75
CA LEU A 44 6.82 -17.75 12.05
C LEU A 44 6.10 -18.49 13.20
N ALA A 45 5.67 -17.78 14.23
CA ALA A 45 4.91 -18.36 15.33
C ALA A 45 3.55 -18.90 14.86
N SER A 46 2.84 -18.13 14.03
CA SER A 46 1.56 -18.55 13.44
C SER A 46 1.71 -19.80 12.58
N MET A 47 2.73 -19.83 11.72
CA MET A 47 3.04 -21.00 10.87
C MET A 47 3.34 -22.24 11.72
N ARG A 48 4.15 -22.10 12.79
CA ARG A 48 4.46 -23.20 13.72
C ARG A 48 3.22 -23.72 14.46
N ALA A 49 2.36 -22.81 14.92
CA ALA A 49 1.14 -23.17 15.65
C ALA A 49 0.15 -23.98 14.79
N HIS A 50 0.11 -23.72 13.48
CA HIS A 50 -0.77 -24.43 12.54
C HIS A 50 -0.08 -25.60 11.81
N GLY A 51 1.22 -25.82 12.04
CA GLY A 51 2.00 -26.85 11.36
C GLY A 51 2.08 -26.65 9.84
N GLU A 52 2.07 -25.40 9.37
CA GLU A 52 1.92 -25.06 7.96
C GLU A 52 3.17 -24.38 7.36
N GLY A 53 3.35 -24.55 6.05
CA GLY A 53 4.36 -23.83 5.26
C GLY A 53 3.88 -22.44 4.82
N PHE A 54 4.81 -21.64 4.27
CA PHE A 54 4.53 -20.24 3.89
C PHE A 54 3.37 -20.08 2.90
N THR A 55 3.29 -20.92 1.86
CA THR A 55 2.21 -20.85 0.86
C THR A 55 0.84 -21.07 1.48
N ALA A 56 0.72 -22.03 2.41
CA ALA A 56 -0.53 -22.31 3.11
C ALA A 56 -0.92 -21.15 4.06
N PHE A 57 0.05 -20.61 4.80
CA PHE A 57 -0.13 -19.40 5.60
C PHE A 57 -0.63 -18.22 4.77
N SER A 58 0.04 -17.93 3.64
CA SER A 58 -0.34 -16.82 2.76
C SER A 58 -1.76 -16.99 2.22
N LEU A 59 -2.13 -18.20 1.76
CA LEU A 59 -3.49 -18.48 1.28
C LEU A 59 -4.53 -18.26 2.38
N ARG A 60 -4.26 -18.77 3.60
CA ARG A 60 -5.13 -18.59 4.76
C ARG A 60 -5.35 -17.12 5.10
N GLN A 61 -4.27 -16.32 5.13
CA GLN A 61 -4.38 -14.88 5.38
C GLN A 61 -5.13 -14.16 4.24
N SER A 62 -4.88 -14.51 2.98
CA SER A 62 -5.63 -13.96 1.84
C SER A 62 -7.13 -14.25 1.92
N GLN A 63 -7.51 -15.46 2.35
CA GLN A 63 -8.92 -15.81 2.56
C GLN A 63 -9.56 -14.99 3.68
N VAL A 64 -8.85 -14.79 4.81
CA VAL A 64 -9.32 -13.94 5.92
C VAL A 64 -9.53 -12.50 5.45
N HIS A 65 -8.58 -11.93 4.70
CA HIS A 65 -8.72 -10.57 4.18
C HIS A 65 -9.84 -10.45 3.14
N ALA A 66 -9.97 -11.42 2.23
CA ALA A 66 -11.04 -11.45 1.25
C ALA A 66 -12.42 -11.51 1.92
N GLU A 67 -12.57 -12.32 2.97
CA GLU A 67 -13.81 -12.41 3.73
C GLU A 67 -14.11 -11.10 4.45
N TYR A 68 -13.12 -10.50 5.13
CA TYR A 68 -13.28 -9.21 5.80
C TYR A 68 -13.84 -8.14 4.85
N PHE A 69 -13.29 -8.00 3.64
CA PHE A 69 -13.79 -7.00 2.69
C PHE A 69 -15.16 -7.35 2.11
N ARG A 70 -15.49 -8.64 1.93
CA ARG A 70 -16.84 -9.05 1.50
C ARG A 70 -17.91 -8.76 2.55
N THR A 71 -17.59 -8.91 3.83
CA THR A 71 -18.54 -8.68 4.92
C THR A 71 -18.64 -7.21 5.34
N HIS A 72 -17.75 -6.34 4.85
CA HIS A 72 -17.75 -4.91 5.12
C HIS A 72 -17.87 -4.14 3.78
N PRO A 73 -19.04 -4.19 3.13
CA PRO A 73 -19.24 -3.52 1.86
C PRO A 73 -19.09 -2.00 2.03
N LEU A 74 -18.69 -1.35 0.93
CA LEU A 74 -18.65 0.09 0.82
C LEU A 74 -20.04 0.72 1.03
N SER A 75 -20.07 2.00 1.39
CA SER A 75 -21.31 2.75 1.30
C SER A 75 -21.80 2.81 -0.15
N ALA A 76 -23.11 2.97 -0.36
CA ALA A 76 -23.66 3.08 -1.70
C ALA A 76 -23.03 4.23 -2.52
N ALA A 77 -22.64 5.33 -1.85
CA ALA A 77 -21.98 6.46 -2.50
C ALA A 77 -20.56 6.11 -2.96
N GLU A 78 -19.76 5.44 -2.13
CA GLU A 78 -18.42 4.99 -2.50
C GLU A 78 -18.46 3.93 -3.61
N GLN A 79 -19.41 2.98 -3.53
CA GLN A 79 -19.60 1.97 -4.56
C GLN A 79 -19.90 2.62 -5.92
N ALA A 80 -20.88 3.54 -5.96
CA ALA A 80 -21.22 4.25 -7.19
C ALA A 80 -20.04 5.09 -7.73
N HIS A 81 -19.26 5.70 -6.84
CA HIS A 81 -18.05 6.44 -7.23
C HIS A 81 -17.01 5.54 -7.90
N PHE A 82 -16.72 4.36 -7.34
CA PHE A 82 -15.76 3.44 -7.96
C PHE A 82 -16.27 2.82 -9.26
N GLU A 83 -17.58 2.56 -9.38
CA GLU A 83 -18.19 2.11 -10.63
C GLU A 83 -18.05 3.15 -11.75
N ASP A 84 -18.26 4.43 -11.42
CA ASP A 84 -18.07 5.54 -12.35
C ASP A 84 -16.59 5.66 -12.77
N LEU A 85 -15.66 5.62 -11.81
CA LEU A 85 -14.22 5.62 -12.11
C LEU A 85 -13.80 4.45 -13.02
N ALA A 86 -14.33 3.24 -12.78
CA ALA A 86 -14.03 2.09 -13.62
C ALA A 86 -14.56 2.28 -15.05
N LYS A 87 -15.76 2.85 -15.20
CA LYS A 87 -16.32 3.17 -16.51
C LYS A 87 -15.49 4.24 -17.23
N THR A 88 -15.20 5.35 -16.55
CA THR A 88 -14.39 6.44 -17.10
C THR A 88 -13.02 5.94 -17.54
N SER A 89 -12.34 5.11 -16.73
CA SER A 89 -11.03 4.56 -17.10
C SER A 89 -11.06 3.75 -18.40
N LEU A 90 -12.14 3.01 -18.67
CA LEU A 90 -12.29 2.24 -19.92
C LEU A 90 -12.61 3.14 -21.11
N GLU A 91 -13.42 4.18 -20.91
CA GLU A 91 -13.73 5.17 -21.94
C GLU A 91 -12.48 5.96 -22.34
N GLU A 92 -11.69 6.41 -21.36
CA GLU A 92 -10.42 7.10 -21.57
C GLU A 92 -9.40 6.20 -22.28
N GLN A 93 -9.30 4.92 -21.89
CA GLN A 93 -8.42 3.97 -22.57
C GLN A 93 -8.84 3.81 -24.04
N ALA A 94 -10.13 3.63 -24.32
CA ALA A 94 -10.61 3.45 -25.68
C ALA A 94 -10.43 4.72 -26.53
N GLU A 95 -10.60 5.90 -25.94
CA GLU A 95 -10.32 7.17 -26.60
C GLU A 95 -8.84 7.27 -26.96
N LEU A 96 -7.93 7.04 -26.01
CA LEU A 96 -6.48 7.05 -26.26
C LEU A 96 -6.10 6.08 -27.39
N GLU A 97 -6.60 4.84 -27.34
CA GLU A 97 -6.34 3.83 -28.37
C GLU A 97 -6.89 4.22 -29.75
N ALA A 98 -7.91 5.08 -29.82
CA ALA A 98 -8.52 5.54 -31.08
C ALA A 98 -7.92 6.84 -31.62
N THR A 99 -7.47 7.74 -30.74
CA THR A 99 -7.04 9.10 -31.12
C THR A 99 -5.54 9.31 -31.15
N GLU A 100 -4.79 8.55 -30.36
CA GLU A 100 -3.33 8.67 -30.33
C GLU A 100 -2.71 8.12 -31.62
N GLU A 101 -1.59 8.71 -32.01
CA GLU A 101 -0.84 8.23 -33.15
C GLU A 101 -0.32 6.82 -32.86
N VAL A 102 -0.71 5.86 -33.71
CA VAL A 102 -0.26 4.48 -33.58
C VAL A 102 1.21 4.40 -34.00
N VAL A 103 2.10 4.60 -33.04
CA VAL A 103 3.53 4.33 -33.16
C VAL A 103 3.85 2.93 -32.65
N ASP A 104 4.83 2.26 -33.25
CA ASP A 104 5.33 1.01 -32.70
C ASP A 104 5.98 1.26 -31.32
N PHE A 105 6.01 0.21 -30.51
CA PHE A 105 6.48 0.30 -29.14
C PHE A 105 7.94 0.78 -29.03
N ASP A 106 8.81 0.39 -29.98
CA ASP A 106 10.22 0.78 -29.95
C ASP A 106 10.37 2.29 -30.20
N THR A 107 9.61 2.84 -31.14
CA THR A 107 9.55 4.28 -31.44
C THR A 107 8.98 5.09 -30.26
N PHE A 108 7.94 4.58 -29.59
CA PHE A 108 7.39 5.20 -28.39
C PHE A 108 8.44 5.26 -27.26
N VAL A 109 9.11 4.14 -26.96
CA VAL A 109 10.14 4.07 -25.92
C VAL A 109 11.30 5.01 -26.21
N GLY A 110 11.77 5.08 -27.47
CA GLY A 110 12.83 5.99 -27.88
C GLY A 110 12.45 7.47 -27.66
N SER A 111 11.25 7.87 -28.09
CA SER A 111 10.72 9.22 -27.88
C SER A 111 10.56 9.57 -26.40
N TYR A 112 10.05 8.64 -25.60
CA TYR A 112 9.90 8.81 -24.16
C TYR A 112 11.25 9.02 -23.46
N GLN A 113 12.26 8.20 -23.76
CA GLN A 113 13.61 8.34 -23.19
C GLN A 113 14.27 9.66 -23.58
N ALA A 114 14.13 10.09 -24.84
CA ALA A 114 14.63 11.37 -25.31
C ALA A 114 13.98 12.55 -24.54
N SER A 115 12.67 12.46 -24.25
CA SER A 115 11.96 13.49 -23.50
C SER A 115 12.51 13.67 -22.07
N ILE A 116 12.84 12.57 -21.38
CA ILE A 116 13.46 12.59 -20.04
C ILE A 116 14.85 13.23 -20.07
N LEU A 117 15.67 12.90 -21.09
CA LEU A 117 17.01 13.45 -21.24
C LEU A 117 16.97 14.95 -21.56
N SER A 118 15.97 15.41 -22.32
CA SER A 118 15.77 16.82 -22.64
C SER A 118 15.35 17.67 -21.44
N ILE A 119 14.72 17.07 -20.42
CA ILE A 119 14.32 17.76 -19.18
C ILE A 119 15.49 17.86 -18.19
N SER A 120 16.54 17.06 -18.39
CA SER A 120 17.70 16.96 -17.48
C SER A 120 18.89 17.86 -17.86
N ASN A 121 18.80 18.60 -18.96
CA ASN A 121 19.77 19.60 -19.44
C ASN A 121 19.19 21.01 -19.34
#